data_AF-A0A7C4GMP7-F1
#
_entry.id   AF-A0A7C4GMP7-F1
#
_cell.length_a   1.000
_cell.length_b   1.000
_cell.length_c   1.000
_cell.angle_alpha   90.00
_cell.angle_beta   90.00
_cell.angle_gamma   90.00
#
_symmetry.space_group_name_H-M   'P 1'
#
loop_
_entity.id
_entity.type
_entity.pdbx_description
1 polymer ?
#
loop_
_entity_poly.entity_id
_entity_poly.type
_entity_poly.pdbx_seq_one_letter_code
_entity_poly.pdbx_strand_id
1 'polypeptide(L)' 'MRLAGFGEIRRAMSEANLILEVLDARDPWTTRSRRVEEIASSMGKKVILVMNKSDLVPRDVLDEWVEVF' A
#
# COMPACT_ATOMS: atom_id res chain seq x y z
N MET A 1 -18.95 4.31 -2.90
CA MET A 1 -17.60 4.11 -2.31
C MET A 1 -17.34 5.28 -1.38
N ARG A 2 -17.16 5.05 -0.07
CA ARG A 2 -16.78 6.11 0.89
C ARG A 2 -15.26 6.13 1.01
N LEU A 3 -14.64 7.28 0.77
CA LEU A 3 -13.21 7.47 1.03
C LEU A 3 -13.00 7.81 2.51
N ALA A 4 -11.93 7.28 3.10
CA ALA A 4 -11.51 7.65 4.45
C ALA A 4 -10.75 8.97 4.42
N GLY A 5 -11.08 9.88 5.33
CA GLY A 5 -10.29 11.09 5.54
C GLY A 5 -8.97 10.80 6.27
N PHE A 6 -7.99 11.69 6.16
CA PHE A 6 -6.69 11.51 6.84
C PHE A 6 -6.79 11.40 8.37
N GLY A 7 -7.81 11.99 9.00
CA GLY A 7 -8.05 11.83 10.44
C GLY A 7 -8.45 10.39 10.80
N GLU A 8 -9.32 9.79 10.01
CA GLU A 8 -9.73 8.39 10.18
C GLU A 8 -8.56 7.44 9.93
N ILE A 9 -7.78 7.70 8.89
CA ILE A 9 -6.56 6.92 8.56
C ILE A 9 -5.57 6.96 9.74
N ARG A 10 -5.28 8.14 10.30
CA ARG A 10 -4.35 8.26 11.44
C ARG A 10 -4.85 7.51 12.67
N ARG A 11 -6.15 7.57 12.96
CA ARG A 11 -6.76 6.83 14.07
C ARG A 11 -6.62 5.32 13.85
N ALA A 12 -7.04 4.82 12.69
CA ALA A 12 -6.92 3.41 12.34
C ALA A 12 -5.46 2.94 12.43
N MET A 13 -4.53 3.73 11.88
CA MET A 13 -3.11 3.46 11.98
C MET A 13 -2.64 3.39 13.42
N SER A 14 -3.08 4.27 14.34
CA SER A 14 -2.64 4.24 15.73
C SER A 14 -3.00 2.94 16.46
N GLU A 15 -4.16 2.37 16.14
CA GLU A 15 -4.67 1.12 16.72
C GLU A 15 -4.06 -0.12 16.06
N ALA A 16 -3.59 -0.02 14.81
CA ALA A 16 -3.04 -1.14 14.05
C ALA A 16 -1.64 -1.58 14.50
N ASN A 17 -1.39 -2.89 14.56
CA ASN A 17 -0.05 -3.45 14.79
C ASN A 17 0.79 -3.53 13.51
N LEU A 18 0.13 -3.65 12.36
CA LEU A 18 0.74 -3.80 11.03
C LEU A 18 -0.09 -3.04 10.00
N ILE A 19 0.57 -2.40 9.04
CA ILE A 19 -0.08 -1.67 7.95
C ILE A 19 0.22 -2.39 6.65
N LEU A 20 -0.84 -2.70 5.89
CA LEU A 20 -0.74 -3.26 4.55
C LEU A 20 -1.22 -2.20 3.55
N GLU A 21 -0.39 -1.86 2.59
CA GLU A 21 -0.76 -0.98 1.48
C GLU A 21 -0.97 -1.84 0.23
N VAL A 22 -2.22 -1.90 -0.21
CA VAL A 22 -2.63 -2.76 -1.32
C VAL A 22 -2.49 -2.00 -2.64
N LEU A 23 -1.63 -2.50 -3.51
CA LEU A 23 -1.36 -1.97 -4.85
C LEU A 23 -2.05 -2.82 -5.91
N ASP A 24 -2.56 -2.22 -6.98
CA ASP A 24 -3.09 -2.97 -8.13
C ASP A 24 -1.91 -3.35 -9.05
N ALA A 25 -1.69 -4.65 -9.28
CA ALA A 25 -0.52 -5.15 -10.01
C ALA A 25 -0.44 -4.65 -11.47
N ARG A 26 -1.56 -4.15 -12.03
CA ARG A 26 -1.57 -3.55 -13.38
C ARG A 26 -0.97 -2.14 -13.40
N ASP A 27 -1.05 -1.41 -12.30
CA ASP A 27 -0.51 -0.05 -12.14
C ASP A 27 -0.18 0.25 -10.66
N PRO A 28 0.90 -0.36 -10.12
CA PRO A 28 1.23 -0.25 -8.71
C PRO A 28 1.74 1.15 -8.32
N TRP A 29 2.32 1.90 -9.27
CA TRP A 29 2.83 3.24 -9.01
C TRP A 29 1.73 4.25 -8.70
N THR A 30 0.65 4.23 -9.49
CA THR A 30 -0.48 5.17 -9.29
C THR A 30 -1.31 4.82 -8.06
N THR A 31 -1.33 3.54 -7.68
CA THR A 31 -2.09 3.07 -6.51
C THR A 31 -1.33 3.18 -5.19
N ARG A 32 -0.03 3.51 -5.22
CA ARG A 32 0.81 3.75 -4.05
C ARG A 32 0.67 5.18 -3.53
N SER A 33 0.65 5.34 -2.21
CA SER A 33 0.51 6.61 -1.52
C SER A 33 1.69 6.89 -0.59
N ARG A 34 2.73 7.55 -1.12
CA ARG A 34 3.90 7.99 -0.34
C ARG A 34 3.53 8.81 0.90
N ARG A 35 2.46 9.61 0.82
CA ARG A 35 1.96 10.40 1.97
C ARG A 35 1.47 9.50 3.11
N VAL A 36 0.81 8.39 2.80
CA VAL A 36 0.33 7.42 3.80
C VAL A 36 1.54 6.70 4.42
N GLU A 37 2.54 6.36 3.62
CA GLU A 37 3.81 5.79 4.07
C GLU A 37 4.59 6.74 5.00
N GLU A 38 4.69 8.02 4.64
CA GLU A 38 5.31 9.06 5.48
C GLU A 38 4.60 9.22 6.82
N ILE A 39 3.25 9.18 6.82
CA ILE A 39 2.46 9.22 8.05
C ILE A 39 2.77 7.99 8.91
N ALA A 40 2.74 6.78 8.33
CA ALA A 40 3.06 5.56 9.03
C ALA A 40 4.48 5.58 9.62
N SER A 41 5.46 6.03 8.84
CA SER A 41 6.85 6.19 9.25
C SER A 41 7.01 7.18 10.41
N SER A 42 6.31 8.33 10.35
CA SER A 42 6.29 9.32 11.46
C SER A 42 5.68 8.77 12.76
N MET A 43 4.86 7.72 12.64
CA MET A 43 4.26 6.99 13.77
C MET A 43 5.11 5.78 14.20
N GLY A 44 6.29 5.57 13.60
CA GLY A 44 7.16 4.42 13.86
C GLY A 44 6.60 3.10 13.34
N LYS A 45 5.62 3.13 12.43
CA LYS A 45 4.95 1.94 11.90
C LYS A 45 5.54 1.57 10.55
N LYS A 46 5.78 0.28 10.37
CA LYS A 46 6.21 -0.29 9.08
C LYS A 46 4.99 -0.53 8.19
N VAL A 47 5.17 -0.30 6.91
CA VAL A 47 4.18 -0.59 5.86
C VAL A 47 4.70 -1.77 5.04
N ILE A 48 3.84 -2.74 4.79
CA ILE A 48 4.09 -3.82 3.82
C ILE A 48 3.29 -3.52 2.57
N LEU A 49 3.96 -3.47 1.42
CA LEU A 49 3.31 -3.34 0.13
C LEU A 49 2.77 -4.71 -0.29
N VAL A 50 1.52 -4.75 -0.77
CA VAL A 50 0.83 -5.97 -1.19
C VAL A 50 0.35 -5.80 -2.63
N MET A 51 0.95 -6.55 -3.55
CA MET A 51 0.51 -6.60 -4.94
C MET A 51 -0.78 -7.43 -5.06
N ASN A 52 -1.87 -6.80 -5.48
CA ASN A 52 -3.19 -7.40 -5.63
C ASN A 52 -3.60 -7.48 -7.10
N LYS A 53 -4.54 -8.38 -7.42
CA LYS A 53 -4.99 -8.70 -8.79
C LYS A 53 -3.86 -9.21 -9.70
N SER A 54 -2.98 -10.03 -9.12
CA SER A 54 -1.86 -10.65 -9.85
C SER A 54 -2.32 -11.54 -11.00
N ASP A 55 -3.55 -12.02 -10.99
CA ASP A 55 -4.18 -12.76 -12.08
C ASP A 55 -4.34 -11.94 -13.37
N LEU A 56 -4.34 -10.60 -13.27
CA LEU A 56 -4.55 -9.71 -14.40
C LEU A 56 -3.26 -9.30 -15.12
N VAL A 57 -2.10 -9.76 -14.64
CA VAL A 57 -0.79 -9.48 -15.24
C VAL A 57 0.00 -10.78 -15.44
N PRO A 58 0.84 -10.87 -16.48
CA PRO A 58 1.78 -11.97 -16.63
C PRO A 58 2.71 -12.12 -15.42
N ARG A 59 3.18 -13.35 -15.17
CA ARG A 59 4.03 -13.66 -14.01
C ARG A 59 5.37 -12.91 -14.02
N ASP A 60 5.99 -12.83 -15.19
CA ASP A 60 7.23 -12.07 -15.41
C ASP A 60 7.07 -10.60 -15.02
N VAL A 61 5.97 -9.95 -15.41
CA VAL A 61 5.66 -8.56 -15.02
C VAL A 61 5.48 -8.44 -13.50
N LEU A 62 4.83 -9.42 -12.87
CA LEU A 62 4.68 -9.42 -11.41
C LEU A 62 6.02 -9.57 -10.70
N ASP A 63 6.89 -10.45 -11.18
CA ASP A 63 8.23 -10.67 -10.63
C ASP A 63 9.09 -9.39 -10.77
N GLU A 64 8.97 -8.68 -11.90
CA GLU A 64 9.59 -7.34 -12.08
C GLU A 64 9.08 -6.33 -11.04
N TRP A 65 7.78 -6.31 -10.74
CA TRP A 65 7.26 -5.44 -9.68
C TRP A 65 7.82 -5.79 -8.31
N VAL A 66 7.97 -7.07 -7.99
CA VAL A 66 8.53 -7.49 -6.69
C VAL A 66 9.99 -7.04 -6.53
N GLU A 67 10.77 -7.02 -7.60
CA GLU A 67 12.17 -6.54 -7.55
C GLU A 67 12.29 -5.01 -7.46
N VAL A 68 11.30 -4.27 -7.97
CA VAL A 68 11.30 -2.80 -8.02
C VAL A 68 10.83 -2.14 -6.71
N PHE A 69 9.92 -2.78 -5.98
CA PHE A 69 9.26 -2.23 -4.78
C PHE A 69 9.88 -2.71 -3.46
#